data_AF-A0A085NP98-F1
#
_entry.id   AF-A0A085NP98-F1
#
_cell.length_a   1.000
_cell.length_b   1.000
_cell.length_c   1.000
_cell.angle_alpha   90.00
_cell.angle_beta   90.00
_cell.angle_gamma   90.00
#
_symmetry.space_group_name_H-M   'P 1'
#
loop_
_entity.id
_entity.type
_entity.pdbx_description
1 polymer ?
#
loop_
_entity_poly.entity_id
_entity_poly.type
_entity_poly.pdbx_seq_one_letter_code
_entity_poly.pdbx_strand_id
1 'polypeptide(L)'
;MHFATTLRNHFWRNVVRDAQKLVGCNEPYSSLQSLLNSDVASVALRVRKLLGTRHPLPETVKYFLRNGHDLLQTFSAVILLLSDASMAAKLPVAQDTSSSARILQSQRNIAEICEIIYAANFIHMSMMDCKDYNANSEKELLSLGNRMTVLGGDYLLATACVALANIGKPSVIASISKAISDMSTAAILRERFLRFAGVDSNSQLVRDTNLWHEQATLSIANLLAQCSMACADLVSASTDIQQSCFRYSKYTALLIALRLSVQRKHSGFSNVIRCIPSLTVDSSEIEKLFSEYSREALEALECFPLCDSVNSLRNFISSLNTMTNAEIIAA
;
A
#
# COMPACT_ATOMS: atom_id res chain seq x y z
N MET A 1 17.15 -7.89 8.59
CA MET A 1 16.58 -9.15 8.04
C MET A 1 15.32 -9.63 8.80
N HIS A 2 14.47 -8.76 9.37
CA HIS A 2 13.35 -9.17 10.26
C HIS A 2 12.00 -8.48 9.99
N PHE A 3 11.84 -7.66 8.96
CA PHE A 3 10.54 -7.07 8.62
C PHE A 3 9.54 -8.14 8.12
N ALA A 4 10.07 -9.17 7.48
CA ALA A 4 9.28 -10.16 6.77
C ALA A 4 8.61 -11.22 7.68
N THR A 5 8.93 -11.36 8.97
CA THR A 5 8.35 -12.44 9.81
C THR A 5 7.03 -12.06 10.48
N THR A 6 6.77 -10.78 10.74
CA THR A 6 5.62 -10.35 11.57
C THR A 6 4.32 -10.14 10.76
N LEU A 7 4.44 -9.86 9.46
CA LEU A 7 3.32 -9.79 8.52
C LEU A 7 3.07 -11.12 7.79
N ARG A 8 3.94 -12.12 7.98
CA ARG A 8 3.89 -13.42 7.30
C ARG A 8 2.80 -14.37 7.83
N ASN A 9 1.71 -13.83 8.38
CA ASN A 9 0.54 -14.62 8.68
C ASN A 9 0.00 -15.26 7.39
N HIS A 10 -0.53 -16.48 7.52
CA HIS A 10 -1.10 -17.26 6.41
C HIS A 10 -2.11 -16.45 5.57
N PHE A 11 -2.79 -15.48 6.18
CA PHE A 11 -3.87 -14.72 5.59
C PHE A 11 -3.44 -13.64 4.57
N TRP A 12 -2.33 -12.93 4.82
CA TRP A 12 -1.75 -11.98 3.86
C TRP A 12 -1.29 -12.71 2.58
N ARG A 13 -0.74 -13.92 2.76
CA ARG A 13 -0.39 -14.80 1.66
C ARG A 13 -1.62 -15.26 0.87
N ASN A 14 -2.76 -15.47 1.53
CA ASN A 14 -3.98 -15.89 0.86
C ASN A 14 -4.56 -14.80 -0.05
N VAL A 15 -4.68 -13.55 0.42
CA VAL A 15 -5.21 -12.45 -0.39
C VAL A 15 -4.32 -12.18 -1.61
N VAL A 16 -2.99 -12.19 -1.41
CA VAL A 16 -2.02 -12.05 -2.51
C VAL A 16 -2.10 -13.23 -3.48
N ARG A 17 -2.16 -14.47 -2.97
CA ARG A 17 -2.29 -15.68 -3.80
C ARG A 17 -3.57 -15.68 -4.61
N ASP A 18 -4.69 -15.27 -4.02
CA ASP A 18 -5.96 -15.24 -4.73
C ASP A 18 -5.96 -14.16 -5.82
N ALA A 19 -5.35 -13.00 -5.57
CA ALA A 19 -5.10 -12.00 -6.60
C ALA A 19 -4.15 -12.49 -7.72
N GLN A 20 -3.11 -13.25 -7.38
CA GLN A 20 -2.18 -13.84 -8.37
C GLN A 20 -2.88 -14.79 -9.34
N LYS A 21 -3.86 -15.56 -8.88
CA LYS A 21 -4.67 -16.42 -9.76
C LYS A 21 -5.43 -15.62 -10.83
N LEU A 22 -5.77 -14.35 -10.55
CA LEU A 22 -6.43 -13.45 -11.50
C LEU A 22 -5.47 -12.94 -12.57
N VAL A 23 -4.16 -12.90 -12.32
CA VAL A 23 -3.18 -12.36 -13.26
C VAL A 23 -2.57 -13.47 -14.13
N GLY A 24 -2.51 -14.70 -13.61
CA GLY A 24 -1.92 -15.88 -14.25
C GLY A 24 -0.63 -16.31 -13.55
N CYS A 25 -0.43 -17.62 -13.36
CA CYS A 25 0.63 -18.20 -12.50
C CYS A 25 2.09 -17.96 -12.95
N ASN A 26 2.33 -17.35 -14.11
CA ASN A 26 3.67 -17.21 -14.70
C ASN A 26 4.21 -15.78 -14.76
N GLU A 27 3.44 -14.76 -14.38
CA GLU A 27 3.95 -13.39 -14.26
C GLU A 27 4.15 -13.03 -12.79
N PRO A 28 5.38 -12.69 -12.35
CA PRO A 28 5.59 -12.21 -11.00
C PRO A 28 4.78 -10.93 -10.79
N TYR A 29 3.84 -11.05 -9.86
CA TYR A 29 2.82 -10.06 -9.52
C TYR A 29 3.31 -8.62 -9.29
N SER A 30 4.53 -8.47 -8.81
CA SER A 30 5.10 -7.14 -8.65
C SER A 30 5.71 -6.72 -9.98
N SER A 31 5.07 -5.75 -10.63
CA SER A 31 5.75 -4.97 -11.65
C SER A 31 7.02 -4.32 -11.12
N LEU A 32 7.24 -4.23 -9.81
CA LEU A 32 8.54 -3.84 -9.27
C LEU A 32 9.60 -4.93 -9.43
N GLN A 33 9.28 -6.22 -9.30
CA GLN A 33 10.18 -7.28 -9.74
C GLN A 33 10.30 -7.31 -11.26
N SER A 34 9.24 -7.13 -12.06
CA SER A 34 9.40 -7.08 -13.53
C SER A 34 10.09 -5.80 -14.02
N LEU A 35 9.92 -4.66 -13.38
CA LEU A 35 10.61 -3.40 -13.66
C LEU A 35 12.10 -3.50 -13.29
N LEU A 36 12.42 -4.32 -12.29
CA LEU A 36 13.79 -4.71 -11.94
C LEU A 36 14.32 -5.89 -12.77
N ASN A 37 13.47 -6.76 -13.34
CA ASN A 37 13.85 -8.02 -14.01
C ASN A 37 13.55 -8.09 -15.53
N SER A 38 12.90 -7.07 -16.11
CA SER A 38 12.29 -6.92 -17.45
C SER A 38 10.75 -7.04 -17.52
N ASP A 39 10.09 -6.02 -18.12
CA ASP A 39 9.02 -6.12 -19.15
C ASP A 39 8.20 -4.83 -19.41
N VAL A 40 8.41 -3.74 -18.65
CA VAL A 40 7.88 -2.41 -19.06
C VAL A 40 8.80 -1.81 -20.11
N ALA A 41 8.64 -2.17 -21.39
CA ALA A 41 9.63 -1.94 -22.45
C ALA A 41 10.24 -0.52 -22.52
N SER A 42 9.52 0.57 -22.24
CA SER A 42 10.09 1.93 -22.30
C SER A 42 10.83 2.37 -21.03
N VAL A 43 10.35 1.94 -19.85
CA VAL A 43 10.94 2.25 -18.54
C VAL A 43 12.09 1.28 -18.24
N ALA A 44 11.88 -0.01 -18.48
CA ALA A 44 12.89 -1.05 -18.37
C ALA A 44 14.09 -0.78 -19.28
N LEU A 45 13.93 -0.15 -20.45
CA LEU A 45 15.07 0.27 -21.28
C LEU A 45 15.93 1.36 -20.61
N ARG A 46 15.33 2.28 -19.84
CA ARG A 46 16.06 3.31 -19.08
C ARG A 46 16.66 2.74 -17.79
N VAL A 47 15.93 1.88 -17.07
CA VAL A 47 16.46 1.08 -15.95
C VAL A 47 17.64 0.24 -16.42
N ARG A 48 17.53 -0.45 -17.57
CA ARG A 48 18.57 -1.33 -18.13
C ARG A 48 19.82 -0.57 -18.56
N LYS A 49 19.68 0.66 -19.08
CA LYS A 49 20.83 1.56 -19.27
C LYS A 49 21.53 1.88 -17.95
N LEU A 50 20.78 2.12 -16.87
CA LEU A 50 21.32 2.36 -15.51
C LEU A 50 21.90 1.09 -14.84
N LEU A 51 21.30 -0.08 -15.07
CA LEU A 51 21.82 -1.36 -14.59
C LEU A 51 23.14 -1.71 -15.28
N GLY A 52 23.28 -1.37 -16.57
CA GLY A 52 24.54 -1.51 -17.32
C GLY A 52 25.65 -0.56 -16.88
N THR A 53 25.33 0.56 -16.21
CA THR A 53 26.33 1.58 -15.80
C THR A 53 26.98 1.31 -14.44
N ARG A 54 26.66 0.19 -13.77
CA ARG A 54 27.08 -0.11 -12.37
C ARG A 54 26.73 1.02 -11.37
N HIS A 55 25.73 1.83 -11.70
CA HIS A 55 25.31 2.93 -10.85
C HIS A 55 24.65 2.36 -9.58
N PRO A 56 24.84 2.94 -8.38
CA PRO A 56 24.31 2.37 -7.13
C PRO A 56 22.77 2.45 -7.00
N LEU A 57 22.11 3.33 -7.76
CA LEU A 57 20.66 3.57 -7.72
C LEU A 57 19.79 2.30 -7.77
N PRO A 58 20.00 1.34 -8.70
CA PRO A 58 19.17 0.15 -8.76
C PRO A 58 19.32 -0.74 -7.51
N GLU A 59 20.50 -0.80 -6.91
CA GLU A 59 20.72 -1.54 -5.66
C GLU A 59 20.02 -0.84 -4.48
N THR A 60 20.02 0.49 -4.44
CA THR A 60 19.23 1.26 -3.47
C THR A 60 17.74 0.96 -3.60
N VAL A 61 17.19 1.00 -4.81
CA VAL A 61 15.79 0.70 -5.05
C VAL A 61 15.46 -0.75 -4.65
N LYS A 62 16.30 -1.73 -5.04
CA LYS A 62 16.13 -3.14 -4.64
C LYS A 62 16.14 -3.34 -3.13
N TYR A 63 17.02 -2.64 -2.41
CA TYR A 63 17.11 -2.73 -0.95
C TYR A 63 15.77 -2.40 -0.29
N PHE A 64 15.19 -1.25 -0.64
CA PHE A 64 13.91 -0.82 -0.06
C PHE A 64 12.75 -1.70 -0.49
N LEU A 65 12.75 -2.17 -1.74
CA LEU A 65 11.70 -3.06 -2.22
C LEU A 65 11.71 -4.40 -1.51
N ARG A 66 12.88 -5.00 -1.25
CA ARG A 66 12.97 -6.23 -0.45
C ARG A 66 12.45 -6.05 0.98
N ASN A 67 12.57 -4.84 1.53
CA ASN A 67 12.16 -4.53 2.90
C ASN A 67 10.69 -4.06 3.03
N GLY A 68 10.06 -3.59 1.94
CA GLY A 68 8.65 -3.14 1.91
C GLY A 68 7.68 -4.05 1.13
N HIS A 69 8.18 -5.15 0.58
CA HIS A 69 7.50 -6.01 -0.40
C HIS A 69 6.11 -6.50 0.01
N ASP A 70 5.92 -6.91 1.27
CA ASP A 70 4.69 -7.58 1.70
C ASP A 70 3.47 -6.63 1.72
N LEU A 71 3.68 -5.38 2.16
CA LEU A 71 2.63 -4.36 2.19
C LEU A 71 2.29 -3.89 0.76
N LEU A 72 3.33 -3.70 -0.06
CA LEU A 72 3.22 -3.32 -1.46
C LEU A 72 2.34 -4.32 -2.25
N GLN A 73 2.65 -5.61 -2.15
CA GLN A 73 1.88 -6.65 -2.84
C GLN A 73 0.42 -6.73 -2.38
N THR A 74 0.15 -6.40 -1.12
CA THR A 74 -1.21 -6.46 -0.60
C THR A 74 -2.10 -5.36 -1.19
N PHE A 75 -1.54 -4.18 -1.42
CA PHE A 75 -2.29 -3.07 -2.03
C PHE A 75 -2.66 -3.36 -3.45
N SER A 76 -1.69 -3.83 -4.24
CA SER A 76 -1.95 -4.34 -5.57
C SER A 76 -3.04 -5.43 -5.50
N ALA A 77 -2.93 -6.40 -4.58
CA ALA A 77 -3.87 -7.52 -4.48
C ALA A 77 -5.31 -7.07 -4.22
N VAL A 78 -5.50 -6.11 -3.31
CA VAL A 78 -6.80 -5.48 -3.03
C VAL A 78 -7.37 -4.82 -4.28
N ILE A 79 -6.56 -4.04 -5.02
CA ILE A 79 -7.00 -3.37 -6.25
C ILE A 79 -7.49 -4.38 -7.28
N LEU A 80 -6.78 -5.50 -7.47
CA LEU A 80 -7.15 -6.49 -8.47
C LEU A 80 -8.37 -7.33 -8.10
N LEU A 81 -8.50 -7.73 -6.84
CA LEU A 81 -9.69 -8.43 -6.37
C LEU A 81 -10.93 -7.55 -6.51
N LEU A 82 -10.83 -6.25 -6.20
CA LEU A 82 -11.90 -5.29 -6.44
C LEU A 82 -12.17 -5.06 -7.93
N SER A 83 -11.14 -5.10 -8.78
CA SER A 83 -11.29 -4.98 -10.23
C SER A 83 -12.07 -6.16 -10.82
N ASP A 84 -11.77 -7.38 -10.38
CA ASP A 84 -12.52 -8.58 -10.76
C ASP A 84 -13.96 -8.55 -10.22
N ALA A 85 -14.16 -8.16 -8.96
CA ALA A 85 -15.49 -8.01 -8.36
C ALA A 85 -16.35 -6.96 -9.11
N SER A 86 -15.74 -5.83 -9.50
CA SER A 86 -16.42 -4.77 -10.27
C SER A 86 -16.84 -5.27 -11.65
N MET A 87 -16.01 -6.09 -12.29
CA MET A 87 -16.33 -6.71 -13.57
C MET A 87 -17.43 -7.76 -13.45
N ALA A 88 -17.42 -8.57 -12.38
CA ALA A 88 -18.48 -9.51 -12.08
C ALA A 88 -19.83 -8.81 -11.84
N ALA A 89 -19.82 -7.64 -11.18
CA ALA A 89 -21.02 -6.82 -10.99
C ALA A 89 -21.58 -6.29 -12.32
N LYS A 90 -20.72 -5.96 -13.29
CA LYS A 90 -21.12 -5.44 -14.60
C LYS A 90 -21.62 -6.52 -15.56
N LEU A 91 -21.03 -7.71 -15.54
CA LEU A 91 -21.31 -8.80 -16.47
C LEU A 91 -21.66 -10.09 -15.71
N PRO A 92 -22.87 -10.19 -15.12
CA PRO A 92 -23.27 -11.35 -14.31
C PRO A 92 -23.34 -12.69 -15.08
N VAL A 93 -23.37 -12.65 -16.42
CA VAL A 93 -23.53 -13.84 -17.30
C VAL A 93 -22.18 -14.49 -17.67
N ALA A 94 -21.04 -13.86 -17.40
CA ALA A 94 -19.70 -14.34 -17.79
C ALA A 94 -18.99 -15.18 -16.71
N GLN A 95 -19.73 -16.08 -16.03
CA GLN A 95 -19.13 -16.97 -15.02
C GLN A 95 -18.15 -18.00 -15.62
N ASP A 96 -18.27 -18.32 -16.91
CA ASP A 96 -17.45 -19.33 -17.60
C ASP A 96 -16.14 -18.77 -18.23
N THR A 97 -15.91 -17.46 -18.21
CA THR A 97 -14.63 -16.90 -18.68
C THR A 97 -13.56 -17.06 -17.62
N SER A 98 -12.38 -17.57 -17.98
CA SER A 98 -11.21 -17.63 -17.09
C SER A 98 -10.97 -16.27 -16.42
N SER A 99 -10.79 -16.24 -15.10
CA SER A 99 -10.63 -15.02 -14.30
C SER A 99 -9.56 -14.05 -14.83
N SER A 100 -8.52 -14.56 -15.48
CA SER A 100 -7.47 -13.73 -16.10
C SER A 100 -7.92 -12.88 -17.29
N ALA A 101 -8.96 -13.32 -18.00
CA ALA A 101 -9.58 -12.58 -19.10
C ALA A 101 -10.53 -11.47 -18.61
N ARG A 102 -10.84 -11.43 -17.31
CA ARG A 102 -11.82 -10.50 -16.73
C ARG A 102 -11.21 -9.15 -16.34
N ILE A 103 -9.94 -9.11 -15.96
CA ILE A 103 -9.26 -7.87 -15.55
C ILE A 103 -8.58 -7.20 -16.75
N LEU A 104 -8.87 -5.92 -17.00
CA LEU A 104 -8.25 -5.15 -18.05
C LEU A 104 -6.76 -4.89 -17.77
N GLN A 105 -5.93 -4.82 -18.82
CA GLN A 105 -4.52 -4.42 -18.69
C GLN A 105 -4.37 -3.05 -18.02
N SER A 106 -5.28 -2.11 -18.29
CA SER A 106 -5.27 -0.79 -17.63
C SER A 106 -5.52 -0.86 -16.13
N GLN A 107 -6.32 -1.82 -15.64
CA GLN A 107 -6.53 -2.05 -14.21
C GLN A 107 -5.28 -2.67 -13.56
N ARG A 108 -4.61 -3.60 -14.27
CA ARG A 108 -3.30 -4.13 -13.86
C ARG A 108 -2.28 -3.00 -13.74
N ASN A 109 -2.17 -2.16 -14.77
CA ASN A 109 -1.29 -1.00 -14.77
C ASN A 109 -1.58 -0.04 -13.60
N ILE A 110 -2.83 0.19 -13.20
CA ILE A 110 -3.15 1.00 -12.01
C ILE A 110 -2.67 0.34 -10.71
N ALA A 111 -2.86 -0.97 -10.55
CA ALA A 111 -2.34 -1.69 -9.39
C ALA A 111 -0.81 -1.54 -9.29
N GLU A 112 -0.11 -1.68 -10.42
CA GLU A 112 1.33 -1.48 -10.53
C GLU A 112 1.76 -0.04 -10.21
N ILE A 113 1.07 0.96 -10.76
CA ILE A 113 1.32 2.38 -10.47
C ILE A 113 1.16 2.66 -8.98
N CYS A 114 0.14 2.10 -8.33
CA CYS A 114 -0.08 2.22 -6.90
C CYS A 114 1.12 1.68 -6.10
N GLU A 115 1.63 0.51 -6.48
CA GLU A 115 2.80 -0.12 -5.86
C GLU A 115 4.06 0.76 -6.00
N ILE A 116 4.31 1.29 -7.21
CA ILE A 116 5.47 2.14 -7.49
C ILE A 116 5.40 3.47 -6.72
N ILE A 117 4.23 4.11 -6.66
CA ILE A 117 4.03 5.35 -5.88
C ILE A 117 4.28 5.10 -4.39
N TYR A 118 3.72 4.01 -3.86
CA TYR A 118 3.93 3.67 -2.44
C TYR A 118 5.40 3.35 -2.16
N ALA A 119 6.08 2.63 -3.04
CA ALA A 119 7.51 2.35 -2.93
C ALA A 119 8.34 3.65 -2.98
N ALA A 120 8.02 4.59 -3.87
CA ALA A 120 8.69 5.88 -3.94
C ALA A 120 8.56 6.65 -2.62
N ASN A 121 7.34 6.78 -2.11
CA ASN A 121 7.09 7.40 -0.82
C ASN A 121 7.83 6.67 0.30
N PHE A 122 7.80 5.33 0.31
CA PHE A 122 8.51 4.52 1.30
C PHE A 122 10.00 4.82 1.35
N ILE A 123 10.65 4.91 0.19
CA ILE A 123 12.06 5.27 0.07
C ILE A 123 12.32 6.68 0.63
N HIS A 124 11.51 7.67 0.25
CA HIS A 124 11.65 9.05 0.73
C HIS A 124 11.48 9.17 2.24
N MET A 125 10.46 8.51 2.80
CA MET A 125 10.18 8.54 4.24
C MET A 125 11.27 7.84 5.05
N SER A 126 11.91 6.80 4.50
CA SER A 126 12.97 6.06 5.20
C SER A 126 14.18 6.92 5.57
N MET A 127 14.44 8.03 4.87
CA MET A 127 15.54 8.96 5.24
C MET A 127 15.21 9.86 6.42
N MET A 128 13.95 10.26 6.57
CA MET A 128 13.54 11.18 7.63
C MET A 128 13.65 10.54 9.02
N ASP A 129 13.74 9.21 9.04
CA ASP A 129 13.58 8.38 10.23
C ASP A 129 14.90 7.69 10.65
N CYS A 130 16.04 8.25 10.23
CA CYS A 130 17.36 7.62 10.31
C CYS A 130 18.07 7.60 11.67
N LYS A 131 17.52 8.23 12.69
CA LYS A 131 18.20 8.39 14.00
C LYS A 131 18.15 7.15 14.90
N ASP A 132 17.32 6.14 14.59
CA ASP A 132 17.12 4.97 15.45
C ASP A 132 17.35 3.62 14.73
N TYR A 133 18.11 3.60 13.63
CA TYR A 133 18.44 2.32 12.99
C TYR A 133 19.38 1.50 13.87
N ASN A 134 19.19 0.19 13.93
CA ASN A 134 20.19 -0.72 14.51
C ASN A 134 21.52 -0.53 13.75
N ALA A 135 22.66 -0.62 14.43
CA ALA A 135 23.98 -0.32 13.87
C ALA A 135 24.30 -1.00 12.51
N ASN A 136 23.70 -2.16 12.21
CA ASN A 136 23.87 -2.86 10.93
C ASN A 136 22.98 -2.30 9.80
N SER A 137 21.71 -1.96 10.05
CA SER A 137 20.83 -1.35 9.03
C SER A 137 21.17 0.12 8.80
N GLU A 138 21.63 0.81 9.83
CA GLU A 138 22.18 2.15 9.73
C GLU A 138 23.41 2.15 8.82
N LYS A 139 24.33 1.18 8.98
CA LYS A 139 25.53 1.05 8.14
C LYS A 139 25.21 0.76 6.67
N GLU A 140 24.20 -0.08 6.39
CA GLU A 140 23.73 -0.32 5.01
C GLU A 140 23.10 0.93 4.39
N LEU A 141 22.21 1.63 5.09
CA LEU A 141 21.57 2.87 4.62
C LEU A 141 22.57 4.01 4.44
N LEU A 142 23.52 4.17 5.37
CA LEU A 142 24.62 5.13 5.27
C LEU A 142 25.53 4.82 4.08
N SER A 143 25.74 3.54 3.75
CA SER A 143 26.51 3.14 2.57
C SER A 143 25.80 3.40 1.24
N LEU A 144 24.46 3.40 1.22
CA LEU A 144 23.65 3.81 0.07
C LEU A 144 23.68 5.34 -0.10
N GLY A 145 23.74 6.07 1.00
CA GLY A 145 23.86 7.52 1.06
C GLY A 145 22.54 8.26 0.78
N ASN A 146 22.24 9.31 1.56
CA ASN A 146 20.97 10.05 1.49
C ASN A 146 20.61 10.53 0.08
N ARG A 147 21.59 10.97 -0.70
CA ARG A 147 21.36 11.42 -2.08
C ARG A 147 20.80 10.31 -2.96
N MET A 148 21.28 9.07 -2.80
CA MET A 148 20.81 7.95 -3.61
C MET A 148 19.40 7.52 -3.24
N THR A 149 19.03 7.64 -1.97
CA THR A 149 17.68 7.36 -1.50
C THR A 149 16.69 8.41 -2.01
N VAL A 150 17.01 9.71 -1.96
CA VAL A 150 16.19 10.76 -2.61
C VAL A 150 15.99 10.43 -4.09
N LEU A 151 17.09 10.19 -4.81
CA LEU A 151 17.06 9.89 -6.25
C LEU A 151 16.29 8.60 -6.56
N GLY A 152 16.35 7.58 -5.69
CA GLY A 152 15.61 6.34 -5.82
C GLY A 152 14.11 6.55 -5.76
N GLY A 153 13.65 7.36 -4.80
CA GLY A 153 12.24 7.73 -4.69
C GLY A 153 11.79 8.59 -5.88
N ASP A 154 12.59 9.59 -6.29
CA ASP A 154 12.28 10.45 -7.44
C ASP A 154 12.19 9.65 -8.73
N TYR A 155 13.08 8.70 -8.91
CA TYR A 155 13.10 7.80 -10.06
C TYR A 155 11.82 6.97 -10.17
N LEU A 156 11.40 6.34 -9.06
CA LEU A 156 10.16 5.57 -9.01
C LEU A 156 8.93 6.47 -9.21
N LEU A 157 8.91 7.65 -8.60
CA LEU A 157 7.78 8.58 -8.75
C LEU A 157 7.66 9.09 -10.19
N ALA A 158 8.76 9.48 -10.83
CA ALA A 158 8.77 9.88 -12.23
C ALA A 158 8.29 8.74 -13.14
N THR A 159 8.71 7.52 -12.84
CA THR A 159 8.26 6.31 -13.54
C THR A 159 6.75 6.10 -13.41
N ALA A 160 6.22 6.20 -12.19
CA ALA A 160 4.78 6.11 -11.94
C ALA A 160 4.00 7.21 -12.67
N CYS A 161 4.50 8.45 -12.67
CA CYS A 161 3.86 9.57 -13.37
C CYS A 161 3.79 9.34 -14.90
N VAL A 162 4.85 8.79 -15.51
CA VAL A 162 4.84 8.44 -16.94
C VAL A 162 3.83 7.32 -17.22
N ALA A 163 3.81 6.27 -16.38
CA ALA A 163 2.85 5.19 -16.51
C ALA A 163 1.40 5.67 -16.31
N LEU A 164 1.17 6.57 -15.35
CA LEU A 164 -0.12 7.19 -15.08
C LEU A 164 -0.60 8.05 -16.25
N ALA A 165 0.29 8.84 -16.87
CA ALA A 165 -0.03 9.60 -18.07
C ALA A 165 -0.48 8.68 -19.23
N ASN A 166 0.13 7.49 -19.36
CA ASN A 166 -0.22 6.50 -20.38
C ASN A 166 -1.58 5.81 -20.13
N ILE A 167 -2.19 5.95 -18.95
CA ILE A 167 -3.59 5.51 -18.73
C ILE A 167 -4.56 6.30 -19.60
N GLY A 168 -4.24 7.57 -19.94
CA GLY A 168 -4.98 8.36 -20.92
C GLY A 168 -6.35 8.87 -20.47
N LYS A 169 -6.75 8.66 -19.21
CA LYS A 169 -8.03 9.15 -18.65
C LYS A 169 -7.80 10.30 -17.65
N PRO A 170 -8.15 11.56 -17.98
CA PRO A 170 -7.83 12.72 -17.15
C PRO A 170 -8.37 12.67 -15.71
N SER A 171 -9.58 12.13 -15.51
CA SER A 171 -10.16 11.98 -14.17
C SER A 171 -9.30 11.08 -13.27
N VAL A 172 -8.84 9.95 -13.80
CA VAL A 172 -7.96 9.01 -13.10
C VAL A 172 -6.61 9.66 -12.79
N ILE A 173 -6.01 10.34 -13.77
CA ILE A 173 -4.73 11.03 -13.61
C ILE A 173 -4.83 12.08 -12.50
N ALA A 174 -5.89 12.90 -12.51
CA ALA A 174 -6.11 13.93 -11.50
C ALA A 174 -6.28 13.35 -10.09
N SER A 175 -7.11 12.32 -9.94
CA SER A 175 -7.36 11.67 -8.64
C SER A 175 -6.12 11.03 -8.04
N ILE A 176 -5.34 10.29 -8.83
CA ILE A 176 -4.11 9.66 -8.33
C ILE A 176 -3.03 10.71 -8.06
N SER A 177 -2.92 11.76 -8.89
CA SER A 177 -2.01 12.88 -8.63
C SER A 177 -2.36 13.62 -7.33
N LYS A 178 -3.66 13.75 -7.03
CA LYS A 178 -4.12 14.31 -5.75
C LYS A 178 -3.70 13.43 -4.58
N ALA A 179 -3.80 12.10 -4.70
CA ALA A 179 -3.32 11.20 -3.66
C ALA A 179 -1.79 11.32 -3.42
N ILE A 180 -0.98 11.52 -4.46
CA ILE A 180 0.47 11.80 -4.32
C ILE A 180 0.69 13.09 -3.49
N SER A 181 -0.09 14.14 -3.77
CA SER A 181 -0.05 15.39 -2.99
C SER A 181 -0.51 15.19 -1.54
N ASP A 182 -1.48 14.32 -1.29
CA ASP A 182 -1.96 14.00 0.06
C ASP A 182 -0.86 13.30 0.87
N MET A 183 -0.12 12.37 0.28
CA MET A 183 1.01 11.69 0.93
C MET A 183 2.09 12.69 1.37
N SER A 184 2.41 13.66 0.51
CA SER A 184 3.35 14.74 0.82
C SER A 184 2.81 15.63 1.96
N THR A 185 1.50 15.91 1.95
CA THR A 185 0.84 16.69 3.02
C THR A 185 0.92 15.94 4.36
N ALA A 186 0.70 14.62 4.36
CA ALA A 186 0.81 13.79 5.56
C ALA A 186 2.23 13.83 6.16
N ALA A 187 3.27 13.83 5.31
CA ALA A 187 4.66 13.95 5.75
C ALA A 187 4.94 15.31 6.41
N ILE A 188 4.41 16.41 5.84
CA ILE A 188 4.55 17.76 6.41
C ILE A 188 3.79 17.90 7.73
N LEU A 189 2.56 17.39 7.80
CA LEU A 189 1.76 17.39 9.03
C LEU A 189 2.48 16.64 10.16
N ARG A 190 3.08 15.49 9.83
CA ARG A 190 3.92 14.72 10.75
C ARG A 190 5.06 15.56 11.31
N GLU A 191 5.82 16.22 10.44
CA GLU A 191 6.96 17.03 10.86
C GLU A 191 6.55 18.23 11.73
N ARG A 192 5.47 18.93 11.35
CA ARG A 192 4.93 20.04 12.13
C ARG A 192 4.52 19.59 13.53
N PHE A 193 3.79 18.48 13.63
CA PHE A 193 3.38 17.96 14.93
C PHE A 193 4.58 17.66 15.83
N LEU A 194 5.60 16.97 15.30
CA LEU A 194 6.83 16.67 16.05
C LEU A 194 7.56 17.93 16.52
N ARG A 195 7.63 18.98 15.69
CA ARG A 195 8.34 20.22 16.02
C ARG A 195 7.58 21.12 16.99
N PHE A 196 6.26 21.26 16.85
CA PHE A 196 5.46 22.22 17.62
C PHE A 196 4.92 21.66 18.94
N ALA A 197 4.77 20.33 19.07
CA ALA A 197 4.25 19.73 20.30
C ALA A 197 5.31 19.66 21.43
N GLY A 198 6.55 20.10 21.19
CA GLY A 198 7.65 19.98 22.17
C GLY A 198 7.96 18.54 22.56
N VAL A 199 7.43 17.58 21.79
CA VAL A 199 7.61 16.15 21.97
C VAL A 199 9.03 15.82 21.52
N ASP A 200 9.79 15.10 22.35
CA ASP A 200 11.12 14.62 21.98
C ASP A 200 11.03 13.98 20.58
N SER A 201 11.99 14.30 19.71
CA SER A 201 12.02 13.83 18.31
C SER A 201 11.96 12.29 18.22
N ASN A 202 12.21 11.61 19.34
CA ASN A 202 12.20 10.17 19.52
C ASN A 202 10.80 9.56 19.75
N SER A 203 9.79 10.30 20.24
CA SER A 203 8.45 9.73 20.48
C SER A 203 7.45 10.19 19.41
N GLN A 204 7.46 9.53 18.26
CA GLN A 204 6.51 9.70 17.15
C GLN A 204 5.10 9.17 17.47
N LEU A 205 4.61 9.47 18.68
CA LEU A 205 3.37 8.95 19.24
C LEU A 205 2.29 10.01 19.05
N VAL A 206 1.29 9.68 18.24
CA VAL A 206 0.06 10.47 18.13
C VAL A 206 -0.91 9.97 19.19
N ARG A 207 -1.39 10.86 20.06
CA ARG A 207 -2.41 10.54 21.09
C ARG A 207 -3.82 10.97 20.68
N ASP A 208 -3.92 11.85 19.69
CA ASP A 208 -5.20 12.30 19.14
C ASP A 208 -5.61 11.37 17.99
N THR A 209 -6.67 10.61 18.22
CA THR A 209 -7.24 9.66 17.25
C THR A 209 -7.69 10.32 15.96
N ASN A 210 -8.25 11.53 16.02
CA ASN A 210 -8.72 12.24 14.82
C ASN A 210 -7.54 12.68 13.96
N LEU A 211 -6.51 13.25 14.60
CA LEU A 211 -5.29 13.64 13.91
C LEU A 211 -4.58 12.42 13.30
N TRP A 212 -4.52 11.31 14.04
CA TRP A 212 -3.96 10.06 13.52
C TRP A 212 -4.76 9.54 12.32
N HIS A 213 -6.09 9.55 12.41
CA HIS A 213 -6.98 9.12 11.31
C HIS A 213 -6.76 9.97 10.05
N GLU A 214 -6.69 11.29 10.19
CA GLU A 214 -6.42 12.21 9.08
C GLU A 214 -5.05 11.92 8.46
N GLN A 215 -4.02 11.79 9.29
CA GLN A 215 -2.67 11.52 8.83
C GLN A 215 -2.54 10.14 8.15
N ALA A 216 -3.18 9.09 8.70
CA ALA A 216 -3.25 7.77 8.08
C ALA A 216 -4.04 7.82 6.76
N THR A 217 -5.10 8.61 6.70
CA THR A 217 -5.90 8.79 5.49
C THR A 217 -5.07 9.41 4.36
N LEU A 218 -4.37 10.52 4.65
CA LEU A 218 -3.55 11.23 3.69
C LEU A 218 -2.28 10.44 3.28
N SER A 219 -1.66 9.71 4.22
CA SER A 219 -0.40 9.01 3.96
C SER A 219 -0.54 7.72 3.15
N ILE A 220 -1.67 7.01 3.27
CA ILE A 220 -1.81 5.67 2.69
C ILE A 220 -3.20 5.36 2.15
N ALA A 221 -4.27 5.76 2.85
CA ALA A 221 -5.61 5.32 2.50
C ALA A 221 -6.13 5.95 1.20
N ASN A 222 -5.85 7.24 0.97
CA ASN A 222 -6.30 7.94 -0.24
C ASN A 222 -5.71 7.33 -1.50
N LEU A 223 -4.43 6.93 -1.49
CA LEU A 223 -3.81 6.30 -2.65
C LEU A 223 -4.52 4.99 -3.03
N LEU A 224 -4.68 4.08 -2.07
CA LEU A 224 -5.33 2.79 -2.32
C LEU A 224 -6.79 2.98 -2.75
N ALA A 225 -7.51 3.91 -2.11
CA ALA A 225 -8.90 4.19 -2.41
C ALA A 225 -9.10 4.79 -3.81
N GLN A 226 -8.27 5.76 -4.20
CA GLN A 226 -8.35 6.38 -5.54
C GLN A 226 -7.97 5.38 -6.64
N CYS A 227 -6.95 4.55 -6.43
CA CYS A 227 -6.57 3.51 -7.40
C CYS A 227 -7.69 2.46 -7.59
N SER A 228 -8.28 1.97 -6.51
CA SER A 228 -9.39 1.01 -6.59
C SER A 228 -10.63 1.60 -7.26
N MET A 229 -10.99 2.84 -6.93
CA MET A 229 -12.10 3.55 -7.57
C MET A 229 -11.81 3.80 -9.07
N ALA A 230 -10.58 4.18 -9.41
CA ALA A 230 -10.16 4.38 -10.79
C ALA A 230 -10.28 3.07 -11.62
N CYS A 231 -9.94 1.92 -11.03
CA CYS A 231 -10.13 0.63 -11.70
C CYS A 231 -11.61 0.32 -11.99
N ALA A 232 -12.54 0.68 -11.09
CA ALA A 232 -13.97 0.55 -11.33
C ALA A 232 -14.48 1.55 -12.39
N ASP A 233 -13.94 2.77 -12.40
CA ASP A 233 -14.25 3.80 -13.40
C ASP A 233 -13.73 3.44 -14.81
N LEU A 234 -12.57 2.76 -14.92
CA LEU A 234 -12.02 2.28 -16.20
C LEU A 234 -12.96 1.29 -16.91
N VAL A 235 -13.73 0.51 -16.16
CA VAL A 235 -14.73 -0.42 -16.71
C VAL A 235 -16.12 0.20 -16.76
N SER A 236 -16.26 1.49 -16.44
CA SER A 236 -17.55 2.19 -16.36
C SER A 236 -18.55 1.46 -15.46
N ALA A 237 -18.09 0.98 -14.30
CA ALA A 237 -18.98 0.45 -13.27
C ALA A 237 -19.92 1.55 -12.74
N SER A 238 -21.03 1.16 -12.12
CA SER A 238 -21.96 2.12 -11.51
C SER A 238 -21.26 2.97 -10.44
N THR A 239 -21.81 4.15 -10.18
CA THR A 239 -21.31 5.05 -9.12
C THR A 239 -21.25 4.35 -7.77
N ASP A 240 -22.22 3.48 -7.48
CA ASP A 240 -22.28 2.73 -6.22
C ASP A 240 -21.08 1.78 -6.09
N ILE A 241 -20.74 1.05 -7.15
CA ILE A 241 -19.57 0.17 -7.18
C ILE A 241 -18.27 0.99 -7.04
N GLN A 242 -18.17 2.12 -7.73
CA GLN A 242 -17.00 3.01 -7.62
C GLN A 242 -16.80 3.52 -6.19
N GLN A 243 -17.87 4.01 -5.55
CA GLN A 243 -17.83 4.50 -4.16
C GLN A 243 -17.54 3.38 -3.17
N SER A 244 -18.07 2.18 -3.41
CA SER A 244 -17.77 1.02 -2.59
C SER A 244 -16.32 0.54 -2.72
N CYS A 245 -15.74 0.56 -3.92
CA CYS A 245 -14.30 0.33 -4.12
C CYS A 245 -13.46 1.33 -3.33
N PHE A 246 -13.84 2.61 -3.35
CA PHE A 246 -13.18 3.67 -2.59
C PHE A 246 -13.29 3.40 -1.08
N ARG A 247 -14.51 3.19 -0.57
CA ARG A 247 -14.79 2.96 0.86
C ARG A 247 -14.06 1.73 1.39
N TYR A 248 -14.20 0.57 0.72
CA TYR A 248 -13.50 -0.65 1.11
C TYR A 248 -12.00 -0.42 1.24
N SER A 249 -11.40 0.16 0.21
CA SER A 249 -9.95 0.38 0.13
C SER A 249 -9.43 1.35 1.17
N LYS A 250 -10.16 2.46 1.40
CA LYS A 250 -9.83 3.43 2.44
C LYS A 250 -9.76 2.76 3.81
N TYR A 251 -10.83 2.06 4.21
CA TYR A 251 -10.90 1.45 5.54
C TYR A 251 -9.98 0.23 5.68
N THR A 252 -9.73 -0.50 4.61
CA THR A 252 -8.69 -1.55 4.59
C THR A 252 -7.31 -0.98 4.87
N ALA A 253 -6.92 0.11 4.20
CA ALA A 253 -5.63 0.77 4.45
C ALA A 253 -5.54 1.32 5.89
N LEU A 254 -6.63 1.86 6.43
CA LEU A 254 -6.69 2.34 7.82
C LEU A 254 -6.57 1.19 8.84
N LEU A 255 -7.20 0.03 8.60
CA LEU A 255 -7.03 -1.16 9.43
C LEU A 255 -5.58 -1.65 9.45
N ILE A 256 -4.95 -1.69 8.26
CA ILE A 256 -3.54 -2.05 8.13
C ILE A 256 -2.67 -1.06 8.89
N ALA A 257 -2.94 0.25 8.74
CA ALA A 257 -2.22 1.30 9.46
C ALA A 257 -2.37 1.19 10.98
N LEU A 258 -3.60 1.00 11.48
CA LEU A 258 -3.90 0.83 12.90
C LEU A 258 -3.14 -0.37 13.45
N ARG A 259 -3.18 -1.50 12.74
CA ARG A 259 -2.49 -2.72 13.15
C ARG A 259 -0.98 -2.57 13.20
N LEU A 260 -0.38 -1.93 12.20
CA LEU A 260 1.05 -1.61 12.20
C LEU A 260 1.44 -0.60 13.29
N SER A 261 0.47 0.17 13.81
CA SER A 261 0.69 1.06 14.96
C SER A 261 0.71 0.31 16.29
N VAL A 262 -0.17 -0.69 16.47
CA VAL A 262 -0.24 -1.51 17.70
C VAL A 262 0.99 -2.43 17.83
N GLN A 263 1.37 -3.13 16.76
CA GLN A 263 2.51 -4.06 16.79
C GLN A 263 3.86 -3.39 17.10
N ARG A 264 3.96 -2.07 16.85
CA ARG A 264 5.13 -1.27 17.20
C ARG A 264 5.33 -1.10 18.71
N LYS A 265 4.25 -1.08 19.51
CA LYS A 265 4.35 -1.00 20.98
C LYS A 265 4.96 -2.27 21.59
N HIS A 266 4.62 -3.45 21.07
CA HIS A 266 4.96 -4.73 21.69
C HIS A 266 6.36 -5.24 21.38
N SER A 267 6.92 -4.87 20.23
CA SER A 267 8.08 -5.57 19.70
C SER A 267 9.42 -4.94 20.11
N GLY A 268 9.46 -3.74 20.68
CA GLY A 268 10.72 -3.04 21.03
C GLY A 268 11.67 -2.82 19.85
N PHE A 269 11.27 -3.22 18.64
CA PHE A 269 12.05 -3.15 17.43
C PHE A 269 11.79 -1.80 16.77
N SER A 270 12.75 -0.90 16.91
CA SER A 270 12.95 0.18 15.93
C SER A 270 13.36 -0.47 14.63
N ASN A 271 12.47 -0.74 13.68
CA ASN A 271 12.92 -1.04 12.32
C ASN A 271 11.92 -0.65 11.22
N VAL A 272 12.38 0.34 10.44
CA VAL A 272 12.38 0.44 8.97
C VAL A 272 11.17 1.05 8.25
N ILE A 273 9.92 0.99 8.74
CA ILE A 273 8.79 1.63 8.01
C ILE A 273 8.00 2.61 8.88
N ARG A 274 8.45 3.87 8.87
CA ARG A 274 7.79 4.97 9.58
C ARG A 274 6.82 5.78 8.72
N CYS A 275 6.47 5.30 7.53
CA CYS A 275 5.45 5.94 6.67
C CYS A 275 4.10 6.14 7.36
N ILE A 276 3.77 5.30 8.33
CA ILE A 276 2.48 5.27 9.01
C ILE A 276 2.65 5.81 10.44
N PRO A 277 1.85 6.81 10.88
CA PRO A 277 1.92 7.33 12.24
C PRO A 277 1.59 6.26 13.30
N SER A 278 2.22 6.33 14.46
CA SER A 278 1.93 5.42 15.58
C SER A 278 0.84 6.03 16.47
N LEU A 279 -0.29 5.33 16.62
CA LEU A 279 -1.35 5.72 17.55
C LEU A 279 -1.04 5.18 18.95
N THR A 280 -1.14 6.05 19.96
CA THR A 280 -0.96 5.70 21.37
C THR A 280 -2.17 6.16 22.16
N VAL A 281 -3.19 5.32 22.13
CA VAL A 281 -4.40 5.43 22.95
C VAL A 281 -4.59 4.15 23.75
N ASP A 282 -5.63 4.11 24.58
CA ASP A 282 -6.01 2.96 25.40
C ASP A 282 -6.56 1.82 24.53
N SER A 283 -6.53 0.61 25.08
CA SER A 283 -6.96 -0.60 24.34
C SER A 283 -8.42 -0.52 23.91
N SER A 284 -9.29 0.13 24.69
CA SER A 284 -10.72 0.24 24.36
C SER A 284 -10.96 1.11 23.13
N GLU A 285 -10.22 2.21 22.98
CA GLU A 285 -10.29 3.06 21.80
C GLU A 285 -9.70 2.37 20.56
N ILE A 286 -8.60 1.62 20.72
CA ILE A 286 -8.03 0.79 19.63
C ILE A 286 -9.06 -0.25 19.14
N GLU A 287 -9.71 -0.99 20.05
CA GLU A 287 -10.73 -1.99 19.71
C GLU A 287 -11.95 -1.38 19.02
N LYS A 288 -12.38 -0.19 19.47
CA LYS A 288 -13.45 0.58 18.83
C LYS A 288 -13.10 0.92 17.38
N LEU A 289 -11.88 1.42 17.13
CA LEU A 289 -11.42 1.77 15.79
C LEU A 289 -11.31 0.54 14.87
N PHE A 290 -10.79 -0.58 15.38
CA PHE A 290 -10.77 -1.84 14.63
C PHE A 290 -12.17 -2.29 14.22
N SER A 291 -13.11 -2.23 15.15
CA SER A 291 -14.51 -2.61 14.92
C SER A 291 -15.17 -1.69 13.89
N GLU A 292 -14.97 -0.37 14.04
CA GLU A 292 -15.52 0.63 13.13
C GLU A 292 -14.98 0.46 11.71
N TYR A 293 -13.66 0.41 11.53
CA TYR A 293 -13.07 0.29 10.20
C TYR A 293 -13.36 -1.07 9.55
N SER A 294 -13.44 -2.15 10.34
CA SER A 294 -13.84 -3.46 9.83
C SER A 294 -15.28 -3.45 9.33
N ARG A 295 -16.20 -2.83 10.10
CA ARG A 295 -17.61 -2.68 9.69
C ARG A 295 -17.71 -1.89 8.40
N GLU A 296 -17.07 -0.72 8.34
CA GLU A 296 -17.08 0.15 7.16
C GLU A 296 -16.52 -0.53 5.90
N ALA A 297 -15.45 -1.33 6.06
CA ALA A 297 -14.89 -2.11 4.95
C ALA A 297 -15.86 -3.24 4.51
N LEU A 298 -16.44 -3.99 5.45
CA LEU A 298 -17.32 -5.11 5.12
C LEU A 298 -18.64 -4.66 4.50
N GLU A 299 -19.26 -3.58 5.01
CA GLU A 299 -20.46 -2.98 4.43
C GLU A 299 -20.23 -2.50 2.99
N ALA A 300 -19.04 -1.98 2.70
CA ALA A 300 -18.69 -1.58 1.33
C ALA A 300 -18.69 -2.76 0.34
N LEU A 301 -18.59 -4.01 0.80
CA LEU A 301 -18.65 -5.19 -0.07
C LEU A 301 -20.08 -5.67 -0.36
N GLU A 302 -21.10 -5.14 0.30
CA GLU A 302 -22.49 -5.61 0.17
C GLU A 302 -23.10 -5.31 -1.20
N CYS A 303 -22.63 -4.27 -1.90
CA CYS A 303 -23.12 -3.91 -3.23
C CYS A 303 -22.55 -4.80 -4.36
N PHE A 304 -21.56 -5.66 -4.06
CA PHE A 304 -20.97 -6.55 -5.06
C PHE A 304 -21.70 -7.90 -5.09
N PRO A 305 -21.79 -8.56 -6.25
CA PRO A 305 -22.27 -9.93 -6.31
C PRO A 305 -21.35 -10.86 -5.53
N LEU A 306 -21.90 -11.98 -5.05
CA LEU A 306 -21.09 -13.02 -4.42
C LEU A 306 -20.16 -13.66 -5.46
N CYS A 307 -18.86 -13.45 -5.28
CA CYS A 307 -17.80 -14.08 -6.06
C CYS A 307 -16.57 -14.37 -5.18
N ASP A 308 -15.66 -15.20 -5.69
CA ASP A 308 -14.44 -15.59 -4.97
C ASP A 308 -13.60 -14.40 -4.54
N SER A 309 -13.52 -13.36 -5.38
CA SER A 309 -12.78 -12.13 -5.08
C SER A 309 -13.38 -11.39 -3.87
N VAL A 310 -14.70 -11.24 -3.83
CA VAL A 310 -15.40 -10.63 -2.68
C VAL A 310 -15.21 -11.48 -1.42
N ASN A 311 -15.26 -12.80 -1.52
CA ASN A 311 -15.01 -13.70 -0.38
C ASN A 311 -13.57 -13.59 0.13
N SER A 312 -12.58 -13.51 -0.76
CA SER A 312 -11.18 -13.31 -0.38
C SER A 312 -10.98 -11.97 0.34
N LEU A 313 -11.61 -10.90 -0.16
CA LEU A 313 -11.61 -9.58 0.48
C LEU A 313 -12.29 -9.57 1.86
N ARG A 314 -13.41 -10.28 2.06
CA ARG A 314 -14.04 -10.45 3.38
C ARG A 314 -13.13 -11.17 4.36
N ASN A 315 -12.59 -12.31 3.92
CA ASN A 315 -11.65 -13.10 4.74
C ASN A 315 -10.42 -12.30 5.14
N PHE A 316 -9.94 -11.42 4.25
CA PHE A 316 -8.83 -10.53 4.53
C PHE A 316 -9.18 -9.57 5.69
N ILE A 317 -10.32 -8.88 5.65
CA ILE A 317 -10.77 -8.00 6.75
C ILE A 317 -10.95 -8.78 8.05
N SER A 318 -11.60 -9.93 8.02
CA SER A 318 -11.76 -10.76 9.22
C SER A 318 -10.41 -11.14 9.83
N SER A 319 -9.40 -11.46 9.01
CA SER A 319 -8.05 -11.76 9.49
C SER A 319 -7.31 -10.55 10.06
N LEU A 320 -7.63 -9.35 9.57
CA LEU A 320 -7.11 -8.10 10.12
C LEU A 320 -7.65 -7.84 11.54
N ASN A 321 -8.88 -8.28 11.81
CA ASN A 321 -9.57 -8.09 13.09
C ASN A 321 -9.25 -9.18 14.15
N THR A 322 -9.06 -10.45 13.77
CA THR A 322 -8.91 -11.57 14.73
C THR A 322 -7.62 -11.56 15.56
N MET A 323 -6.64 -10.72 15.24
CA MET A 323 -5.37 -10.69 15.97
C MET A 323 -5.33 -9.69 17.13
N THR A 324 -6.45 -9.07 17.47
CA THR A 324 -6.63 -8.32 18.72
C THR A 324 -6.52 -9.23 19.95
N ASN A 325 -7.11 -10.43 19.91
CA ASN A 325 -7.27 -11.25 21.13
C ASN A 325 -5.98 -11.96 21.62
N ALA A 326 -4.98 -12.19 20.77
CA ALA A 326 -3.77 -12.93 21.18
C ALA A 326 -2.66 -12.03 21.74
N GLU A 327 -2.66 -10.73 21.41
CA GLU A 327 -1.58 -9.80 21.78
C GLU A 327 -2.04 -8.70 22.76
N ILE A 328 -3.35 -8.40 22.85
CA ILE A 328 -3.90 -7.44 23.82
C ILE A 328 -3.99 -8.03 25.25
N ILE A 329 -4.14 -9.36 25.39
CA ILE A 329 -4.29 -10.05 26.69
C ILE A 329 -2.96 -10.16 27.47
N ALA A 330 -1.82 -9.84 26.84
CA ALA A 330 -0.50 -9.90 27.49
C ALA A 330 0.02 -8.54 27.98
N ALA A 331 -0.85 -7.52 28.08
CA ALA A 331 -0.56 -6.22 28.68
C ALA A 331 -1.06 -6.16 30.14
#